data_AF-A0AAJ2GHK3-F1
#
_entry.id   AF-A0AAJ2GHK3-F1
#
_cell.length_a   1.000
_cell.length_b   1.000
_cell.length_c   1.000
_cell.angle_alpha   90.00
_cell.angle_beta   90.00
_cell.angle_gamma   90.00
#
_symmetry.space_group_name_H-M   'P 1'
#
loop_
_entity.id
_entity.type
_entity.pdbx_description
1 polymer ?
#
loop_
_entity_poly.entity_id
_entity_poly.type
_entity_poly.pdbx_seq_one_letter_code
_entity_poly.pdbx_strand_id
1 'polypeptide(L)'
;MFDVASSEVILLGVVALLVIPPKDLPKAMRIAGQWVGRVRGVANQFRSGFDNMVREAELQEMEKKWAAENARIMREHPPEPVQMLPMADTPAALPHDAHDGDAPPVMVAPPNVHGAPPVALPGDAEPKAHP
;
A
#
# COMPACT_ATOMS: atom_id res chain seq x y z
N MET A 1 -15.06 13.30 -31.50
CA MET A 1 -15.06 13.33 -32.98
C MET A 1 -13.90 12.46 -33.43
N PHE A 2 -14.06 11.16 -33.30
CA PHE A 2 -13.11 10.15 -33.78
C PHE A 2 -13.98 9.13 -34.50
N ASP A 3 -14.37 9.47 -35.72
CA ASP A 3 -15.05 8.55 -36.62
C ASP A 3 -13.99 7.67 -37.28
N VAL A 4 -13.29 6.88 -36.46
CA VAL A 4 -12.32 5.91 -36.97
C VAL A 4 -13.13 4.75 -37.53
N ALA A 5 -13.64 4.96 -38.73
CA ALA A 5 -14.36 3.95 -39.46
C ALA A 5 -13.41 2.78 -39.77
N SER A 6 -13.97 1.57 -39.90
CA SER A 6 -13.19 0.37 -40.22
C SER A 6 -12.30 0.55 -41.46
N SER A 7 -12.72 1.40 -42.40
CA SER A 7 -11.96 1.79 -43.60
C SER A 7 -10.69 2.56 -43.29
N GLU A 8 -10.70 3.48 -42.31
CA GLU A 8 -9.51 4.25 -41.92
C GLU A 8 -8.45 3.38 -41.27
N VAL A 9 -8.87 2.43 -40.42
CA VAL A 9 -7.94 1.44 -39.82
C VAL A 9 -7.30 0.58 -40.90
N ILE A 10 -8.07 0.14 -41.89
CA ILE A 10 -7.54 -0.62 -43.03
C ILE A 10 -6.55 0.21 -43.84
N LEU A 11 -6.88 1.47 -44.15
CA LEU A 11 -6.00 2.37 -44.90
C LEU A 11 -4.67 2.60 -44.15
N LEU A 12 -4.74 2.85 -42.85
CA LEU A 12 -3.56 2.95 -41.98
C LEU A 12 -2.74 1.66 -41.98
N GLY A 13 -3.39 0.50 -41.96
CA GLY A 13 -2.73 -0.80 -42.08
C GLY A 13 -1.98 -0.97 -43.40
N VAL A 14 -2.57 -0.57 -44.52
CA VAL A 14 -1.91 -0.63 -45.85
C VAL A 14 -0.73 0.33 -45.92
N VAL A 15 -0.90 1.58 -45.45
CA VAL A 15 0.20 2.57 -45.42
C VAL A 15 1.32 2.10 -44.49
N ALA A 16 0.98 1.54 -43.33
CA ALA A 16 1.95 0.96 -42.41
C ALA A 16 2.72 -0.21 -43.04
N LEU A 17 2.07 -1.07 -43.83
CA LEU A 17 2.72 -2.17 -44.55
C LEU A 17 3.65 -1.69 -45.69
N LEU A 18 3.34 -0.55 -46.29
CA LEU A 18 4.21 0.10 -47.29
C LEU A 18 5.47 0.69 -46.66
N VAL A 19 5.33 1.34 -45.50
CA VAL A 19 6.44 1.98 -44.78
C VAL A 19 7.29 0.94 -44.03
N ILE A 20 6.63 -0.01 -43.38
CA ILE A 20 7.22 -1.11 -42.64
C ILE A 20 6.80 -2.40 -43.34
N PRO A 21 7.69 -3.03 -44.12
CA PRO A 21 7.32 -4.21 -44.88
C PRO A 21 6.79 -5.32 -43.95
N PRO A 22 5.86 -6.17 -44.44
CA PRO A 22 5.22 -7.20 -43.63
C PRO A 22 6.19 -8.20 -42.97
N LYS A 23 7.42 -8.32 -43.51
CA LYS A 23 8.48 -9.16 -42.96
C LYS A 23 9.14 -8.56 -41.72
N ASP A 24 9.13 -7.24 -41.59
CA ASP A 24 9.75 -6.51 -40.47
C ASP A 24 8.73 -6.15 -39.38
N LEU A 25 7.44 -6.13 -39.71
CA LEU A 25 6.34 -5.92 -38.76
C LEU A 25 6.40 -6.84 -37.52
N PRO A 26 6.66 -8.16 -37.63
CA PRO A 26 6.78 -9.05 -36.48
C PRO A 26 7.94 -8.67 -35.56
N LYS A 27 9.05 -8.16 -36.12
CA LYS A 27 10.21 -7.70 -35.37
C LYS A 27 9.92 -6.35 -34.70
N ALA A 28 9.29 -5.43 -35.42
CA ALA A 28 8.88 -4.12 -34.91
C ALA A 28 7.87 -4.27 -33.75
N MET A 29 6.88 -5.16 -33.86
CA MET A 29 5.92 -5.44 -32.79
C MET A 29 6.60 -5.97 -31.53
N ARG A 30 7.62 -6.82 -31.66
CA ARG A 30 8.41 -7.30 -30.52
C ARG A 30 9.16 -6.17 -29.83
N ILE A 31 9.81 -5.30 -30.59
CA ILE A 31 10.55 -4.15 -30.06
C ILE A 31 9.59 -3.17 -29.38
N ALA A 32 8.51 -2.81 -30.06
CA ALA A 32 7.46 -1.93 -29.51
C ALA A 32 6.85 -2.53 -28.24
N GLY A 33 6.53 -3.82 -28.24
CA GLY A 33 5.99 -4.52 -27.08
C GLY A 33 6.93 -4.52 -25.89
N GLN A 34 8.24 -4.74 -26.10
CA GLN A 34 9.25 -4.64 -25.05
C GLN A 34 9.36 -3.21 -24.49
N TRP A 35 9.28 -2.20 -25.36
CA TRP A 35 9.31 -0.79 -24.95
C TRP A 35 8.08 -0.40 -24.14
N VAL A 36 6.89 -0.75 -24.62
CA VAL A 36 5.61 -0.55 -23.91
C VAL A 36 5.61 -1.29 -22.57
N GLY A 37 6.13 -2.52 -22.53
CA GLY A 37 6.27 -3.29 -21.30
C GLY A 37 7.15 -2.59 -20.26
N ARG A 38 8.28 -2.02 -20.69
CA ARG A 38 9.17 -1.23 -19.82
C ARG A 38 8.47 0.02 -19.29
N VAL A 39 7.78 0.77 -20.15
CA VAL A 39 7.02 1.96 -19.74
C VAL A 39 5.92 1.59 -18.76
N ARG A 40 5.21 0.48 -18.98
CA ARG A 40 4.16 0.00 -18.08
C ARG A 40 4.72 -0.42 -16.72
N GLY A 41 5.88 -1.08 -16.69
CA GLY A 41 6.59 -1.40 -15.44
C GLY A 41 6.97 -0.15 -14.65
N VAL A 42 7.49 0.86 -15.34
CA VAL A 42 7.82 2.16 -14.76
C VAL A 42 6.56 2.89 -14.27
N ALA A 43 5.47 2.88 -15.04
CA ALA A 43 4.18 3.47 -14.64
C ALA A 43 3.58 2.79 -13.41
N ASN A 44 3.73 1.46 -13.26
CA ASN A 44 3.27 0.74 -12.08
C ASN A 44 4.05 1.17 -10.82
N GLN A 45 5.36 1.43 -10.96
CA GLN A 45 6.18 1.96 -9.87
C GLN A 45 5.83 3.41 -9.52
N PHE A 46 5.51 4.23 -10.51
CA PHE A 46 4.98 5.58 -10.27
C PHE A 46 3.61 5.54 -9.62
N ARG A 47 2.76 4.57 -9.96
CA ARG A 47 1.45 4.43 -9.34
C ARG A 47 1.58 4.10 -7.85
N SER A 48 2.44 3.15 -7.49
CA SER A 48 2.69 2.82 -6.08
C SER A 48 3.33 3.98 -5.31
N GLY A 49 4.28 4.70 -5.92
CA GLY A 49 4.87 5.89 -5.32
C GLY A 49 3.87 7.05 -5.17
N PHE A 50 3.05 7.28 -6.18
CA PHE A 50 2.03 8.33 -6.18
C PHE A 50 0.92 8.04 -5.17
N ASP A 51 0.44 6.79 -5.08
CA ASP A 51 -0.57 6.40 -4.08
C ASP A 51 -0.04 6.63 -2.64
N ASN A 52 1.25 6.40 -2.38
CA ASN A 52 1.89 6.73 -1.10
C ASN A 52 1.99 8.24 -0.87
N MET A 53 2.41 9.02 -1.87
CA MET A 53 2.47 10.48 -1.76
C MET A 53 1.09 11.11 -1.56
N VAL A 54 0.06 10.60 -2.24
CA VAL A 54 -1.33 11.05 -2.05
C VAL A 54 -1.80 10.73 -0.65
N ARG A 55 -1.54 9.51 -0.15
CA ARG A 55 -1.87 9.14 1.23
C ARG A 55 -1.19 10.08 2.23
N GLU A 56 0.07 10.41 2.01
CA GLU A 56 0.82 11.32 2.89
C GLU A 56 0.32 12.77 2.79
N ALA A 57 -0.08 13.22 1.61
CA ALA A 57 -0.72 14.53 1.42
C ALA A 57 -2.10 14.59 2.11
N GLU A 58 -2.90 13.52 2.02
CA GLU A 58 -4.17 13.40 2.74
C GLU A 58 -3.95 13.46 4.27
N LEU A 59 -2.91 12.81 4.79
CA LEU A 59 -2.56 12.83 6.21
C LEU A 59 -2.12 14.21 6.68
N GLN A 60 -1.26 14.89 5.92
CA GLN A 60 -0.85 16.27 6.25
C GLN A 60 -2.03 17.24 6.27
N GLU A 61 -2.99 17.07 5.37
CA GLU A 61 -4.20 17.91 5.35
C GLU A 61 -5.11 17.62 6.56
N MET A 62 -5.25 16.35 6.96
CA MET A 62 -5.98 15.92 8.15
C MET A 62 -5.36 16.48 9.44
N GLU A 63 -4.03 16.39 9.60
CA GLU A 63 -3.31 16.96 10.74
C GLU A 63 -3.51 18.48 10.85
N LYS A 64 -3.46 19.18 9.71
CA LYS A 64 -3.67 20.63 9.67
C LYS A 64 -5.09 21.01 10.08
N LYS A 65 -6.09 20.25 9.65
CA LYS A 65 -7.49 20.42 10.07
C LYS A 65 -7.66 20.15 11.57
N TRP A 66 -7.07 19.07 12.08
CA TRP A 66 -7.09 18.75 13.51
C TRP A 66 -6.41 19.82 14.37
N ALA A 67 -5.25 20.32 13.94
CA ALA A 67 -4.53 21.36 14.66
C ALA A 67 -5.32 22.68 14.71
N ALA A 68 -5.95 23.06 13.60
CA ALA A 68 -6.82 24.25 13.53
C ALA A 68 -8.07 24.09 14.39
N GLU A 69 -8.68 22.91 14.39
CA GLU A 69 -9.83 22.55 15.23
C GLU A 69 -9.47 22.60 16.71
N ASN A 70 -8.38 21.94 17.11
CA ASN A 70 -7.90 21.93 18.49
C ASN A 70 -7.55 23.35 18.98
N ALA A 71 -6.92 24.17 18.12
CA ALA A 71 -6.64 25.56 18.43
C ALA A 71 -7.93 26.39 18.61
N ARG A 72 -9.01 26.09 17.88
CA ARG A 72 -10.31 26.70 18.08
C ARG A 72 -10.93 26.27 19.41
N ILE A 73 -10.93 24.97 19.71
CA ILE A 73 -11.46 24.42 20.97
C ILE A 73 -10.72 25.03 22.16
N MET A 74 -9.39 25.15 22.13
CA MET A 74 -8.62 25.78 23.21
C MET A 74 -8.93 27.28 23.39
N ARG A 75 -9.39 27.95 22.32
CA ARG A 75 -9.80 29.36 22.36
C ARG A 75 -11.21 29.54 22.92
N GLU A 76 -12.10 28.59 22.66
CA GLU A 76 -13.49 28.57 23.11
C GLU A 76 -13.64 27.97 24.52
N HIS A 77 -12.79 27.00 24.86
CA HIS A 77 -12.69 26.33 26.16
C HIS A 77 -11.24 26.39 26.65
N PRO A 78 -10.85 27.45 27.39
CA PRO A 78 -9.59 27.46 28.11
C PRO A 78 -9.53 26.19 28.99
N PRO A 79 -8.38 25.52 29.11
CA PRO A 79 -8.25 24.38 30.00
C PRO A 79 -8.51 24.86 31.42
N GLU A 80 -9.74 24.62 31.90
CA GLU A 80 -10.08 24.79 33.30
C GLU A 80 -9.06 23.98 34.09
N PRO A 81 -8.42 24.56 35.12
CA PRO A 81 -7.49 23.81 35.95
C PRO A 81 -8.26 22.61 36.48
N VAL A 82 -7.79 21.42 36.12
CA VAL A 82 -8.34 20.15 36.61
C VAL A 82 -8.24 20.23 38.13
N GLN A 83 -9.35 20.56 38.79
CA GLN A 83 -9.43 20.51 40.23
C GLN A 83 -9.37 19.02 40.55
N MET A 84 -8.17 18.56 40.92
CA MET A 84 -8.00 17.26 41.54
C MET A 84 -8.83 17.27 42.81
N LEU A 85 -10.06 16.76 42.71
CA LEU A 85 -10.85 16.41 43.87
C LEU A 85 -9.99 15.42 44.68
N PRO A 86 -9.76 15.68 45.98
CA PRO A 86 -9.11 14.69 46.82
C PRO A 86 -9.96 13.43 46.73
N MET A 87 -9.32 12.33 46.33
CA MET A 87 -9.95 11.02 46.24
C MET A 87 -10.34 10.64 47.68
N ALA A 88 -11.57 10.98 48.06
CA ALA A 88 -12.13 10.58 49.34
C ALA A 88 -12.23 9.05 49.32
N ASP A 89 -11.63 8.44 50.33
CA ASP A 89 -11.51 7.00 50.55
C ASP A 89 -12.73 6.24 50.05
N THR A 90 -12.55 5.43 48.99
CA THR A 90 -13.56 4.47 48.57
C THR A 90 -13.29 3.16 49.32
N PRO A 91 -14.16 2.72 50.24
CA PRO A 91 -14.00 1.41 50.86
C PRO A 91 -14.34 0.31 49.85
N ALA A 92 -13.45 -0.67 49.77
CA ALA A 92 -13.67 -2.07 49.43
C ALA A 92 -14.48 -2.42 48.15
N ALA A 93 -13.74 -3.01 47.21
CA ALA A 93 -14.13 -4.12 46.33
C ALA A 93 -15.62 -4.50 46.25
N LEU A 94 -16.18 -4.35 45.04
CA LEU A 94 -17.42 -5.01 44.64
C LEU A 94 -17.28 -6.54 44.81
N PRO A 95 -18.30 -7.25 45.32
CA PRO A 95 -18.29 -8.70 45.33
C PRO A 95 -18.35 -9.20 43.89
N HIS A 96 -17.31 -9.93 43.46
CA HIS A 96 -17.38 -10.73 42.24
C HIS A 96 -18.34 -11.88 42.54
N ASP A 97 -19.53 -11.85 41.92
CA ASP A 97 -20.45 -12.99 41.97
C ASP A 97 -19.70 -14.26 41.55
N ALA A 98 -19.77 -15.27 42.42
CA ALA A 98 -19.17 -16.56 42.22
C ALA A 98 -19.87 -17.28 41.06
N HIS A 99 -19.31 -17.15 39.86
CA HIS A 99 -19.56 -18.11 38.80
C HIS A 99 -18.70 -19.35 39.07
N ASP A 100 -19.38 -20.39 39.57
CA ASP A 100 -18.89 -21.76 39.61
C ASP A 100 -18.29 -22.16 38.25
N GLY A 101 -17.01 -22.54 38.25
CA GLY A 101 -16.34 -23.10 37.08
C GLY A 101 -14.82 -22.92 37.12
N ASP A 102 -14.15 -23.88 37.73
CA ASP A 102 -12.69 -24.07 37.75
C ASP A 102 -12.13 -24.38 36.35
N ALA A 103 -12.24 -23.44 35.42
CA ALA A 103 -11.58 -23.51 34.13
C ALA A 103 -10.59 -22.35 33.98
N PRO A 104 -9.29 -22.62 33.74
CA PRO A 104 -8.33 -21.56 33.48
C PRO A 104 -8.74 -20.76 32.23
N PRO A 105 -8.38 -19.47 32.15
CA PRO A 105 -8.73 -18.61 31.02
C PRO A 105 -8.24 -19.26 29.71
N VAL A 106 -9.16 -19.45 28.77
CA VAL A 106 -8.83 -19.98 27.43
C VAL A 106 -8.03 -18.91 26.68
N MET A 107 -6.71 -19.08 26.68
CA MET A 107 -5.80 -18.31 25.83
C MET A 107 -5.98 -18.78 24.39
N VAL A 108 -6.48 -17.90 23.51
CA VAL A 108 -6.49 -18.16 22.07
C VAL A 108 -5.04 -18.09 21.57
N ALA A 109 -4.61 -19.11 20.82
CA ALA A 109 -3.25 -19.18 20.30
C ALA A 109 -2.94 -18.00 19.36
N PRO A 110 -1.74 -17.39 19.44
CA PRO A 110 -1.33 -16.34 18.52
C PRO A 110 -1.31 -16.87 17.07
N PRO A 111 -1.66 -16.05 16.07
CA PRO A 111 -1.73 -16.47 14.68
C PRO A 111 -0.36 -16.96 14.18
N ASN A 112 -0.34 -18.15 13.58
CA ASN A 112 0.87 -18.75 13.03
C ASN A 112 1.27 -18.03 11.73
N VAL A 113 2.21 -17.09 11.83
CA VAL A 113 2.90 -16.54 10.67
C VAL A 113 3.83 -17.61 10.10
N HIS A 114 3.35 -18.33 9.08
CA HIS A 114 4.23 -19.19 8.28
C HIS A 114 5.35 -18.32 7.68
N GLY A 115 6.58 -18.71 7.97
CA GLY A 115 7.78 -18.04 7.47
C GLY A 115 7.74 -17.90 5.95
N ALA A 116 8.04 -16.70 5.47
CA ALA A 116 8.35 -16.47 4.07
C ALA A 116 9.46 -17.45 3.62
N PRO A 117 9.40 -17.96 2.38
CA PRO A 117 10.45 -18.85 1.87
C PRO A 117 11.82 -18.18 1.97
N PRO A 118 12.89 -18.95 2.25
CA PRO A 118 14.21 -18.39 2.48
C PRO A 118 14.66 -17.62 1.24
N VAL A 119 14.92 -16.33 1.42
CA VAL A 119 15.62 -15.51 0.42
C VAL A 119 17.02 -16.08 0.30
N ALA A 120 17.31 -16.74 -0.82
CA ALA A 120 18.65 -17.17 -1.15
C ALA A 120 19.52 -15.93 -1.37
N LEU A 121 20.45 -15.67 -0.44
CA LEU A 121 21.50 -14.68 -0.60
C LEU A 121 22.48 -15.16 -1.69
N PRO A 122 22.75 -14.39 -2.74
CA PRO A 122 23.76 -14.75 -3.74
C PRO A 122 25.14 -14.46 -3.15
N GLY A 123 25.83 -15.49 -2.65
CA GLY A 123 27.12 -15.30 -1.95
C GLY A 123 28.10 -16.46 -1.98
N ASP A 124 27.66 -17.71 -1.87
CA ASP A 124 28.60 -18.81 -1.62
C ASP A 124 28.77 -19.73 -2.84
N ALA A 125 29.60 -19.28 -3.78
CA ALA A 125 30.22 -20.15 -4.79
C ALA A 125 31.69 -20.38 -4.41
N GLU A 126 31.94 -21.38 -3.58
CA GLU A 126 33.29 -21.87 -3.30
C GLU A 126 33.75 -22.81 -4.44
N PRO A 127 34.99 -22.69 -4.95
CA PRO A 127 35.43 -23.43 -6.13
C PRO A 127 35.87 -24.86 -5.75
N LYS A 128 35.35 -25.85 -6.46
CA LYS A 128 35.85 -27.24 -6.40
C LYS A 128 37.27 -27.30 -6.97
N ALA A 129 38.25 -27.52 -6.11
CA ALA A 129 39.57 -28.01 -6.48
C ALA A 129 39.57 -29.55 -6.44
N HIS A 130 39.89 -30.19 -7.56
CA HIS A 130 40.26 -31.60 -7.65
C HIS A 130 41.69 -31.67 -8.19
N PRO A 131 42.63 -32.41 -7.58
CA PRO A 131 43.79 -32.95 -8.29
C PRO A 131 43.39 -34.14 -9.16
#